data_AF-A0A554K603-F1
#
_entry.id   AF-A0A554K603-F1
#
_cell.length_a   1.000
_cell.length_b   1.000
_cell.length_c   1.000
_cell.angle_alpha   90.00
_cell.angle_beta   90.00
_cell.angle_gamma   90.00
#
_symmetry.space_group_name_H-M   'P 1'
#
loop_
_entity.id
_entity.type
_entity.pdbx_description
1 polymer ?
#
loop_
_entity_poly.entity_id
_entity_poly.type
_entity_poly.pdbx_seq_one_letter_code
_entity_poly.pdbx_strand_id
1 'polypeptide(L)'
;MAREWKNAILAGFVIFLFSAAWLYLRRWGAPLSEVYVKLSFSGVAVSGTALIAMAYLFGSMAHFWPETWEAKKGLRKYYGLFGFYLIVLHSTWGFLYLYPSFVDLPFILGILAFLVFSVVAFASLSFVAERMATSVWLFVQRLGYLALLLATVHFALLKWRGWLAFSSWPYFLPPLSLLLFIFVTFVFIMRILTWIQGSKKS
;
A
#
# COMPACT_ATOMS: atom_id res chain seq x y z
N MET A 1 -14.79 19.48 2.54
CA MET A 1 -14.11 18.20 2.21
C MET A 1 -15.13 17.07 2.31
N ALA A 2 -15.30 16.28 1.25
CA ALA A 2 -16.22 15.15 1.22
C ALA A 2 -15.92 14.13 2.35
N ARG A 3 -16.94 13.43 2.85
CA ARG A 3 -16.83 12.50 4.00
C ARG A 3 -15.81 11.39 3.75
N GLU A 4 -15.70 10.96 2.50
CA GLU A 4 -14.82 9.88 2.04
C GLU A 4 -13.35 10.27 2.15
N TRP A 5 -13.01 11.52 1.85
CA TRP A 5 -11.65 12.05 2.04
C TRP A 5 -11.27 12.05 3.52
N LYS A 6 -12.18 12.49 4.40
CA LYS A 6 -11.94 12.45 5.85
C LYS A 6 -11.65 11.02 6.33
N ASN A 7 -12.42 10.04 5.82
CA ASN A 7 -12.22 8.63 6.16
C ASN A 7 -10.86 8.11 5.68
N ALA A 8 -10.45 8.44 4.46
CA ALA A 8 -9.15 8.01 3.92
C ALA A 8 -7.98 8.64 4.69
N ILE A 9 -8.08 9.93 5.01
CA ILE A 9 -7.06 10.66 5.78
C ILE A 9 -6.96 10.10 7.20
N LEU A 10 -8.09 9.89 7.87
CA LEU A 10 -8.12 9.31 9.21
C LEU A 10 -7.51 7.91 9.22
N ALA A 11 -7.89 7.06 8.26
CA ALA A 11 -7.32 5.72 8.15
C ALA A 11 -5.80 5.77 7.93
N GLY A 12 -5.31 6.62 7.03
CA GLY A 12 -3.87 6.77 6.81
C GLY A 12 -3.14 7.29 8.03
N PHE A 13 -3.72 8.25 8.76
CA PHE A 13 -3.14 8.78 10.00
C PHE A 13 -3.08 7.72 11.09
N VAL A 14 -4.14 6.93 11.28
CA VAL A 14 -4.14 5.81 12.24
C VAL A 14 -3.10 4.75 11.88
N ILE A 15 -2.99 4.37 10.60
CA ILE A 15 -1.97 3.41 10.14
C ILE A 15 -0.57 3.98 10.35
N PHE A 16 -0.37 5.28 10.12
CA PHE A 16 0.91 5.95 10.34
C PHE A 16 1.30 5.95 11.82
N LEU A 17 0.39 6.33 12.73
CA LEU A 17 0.64 6.32 14.16
C LEU A 17 0.95 4.92 14.66
N PHE A 18 0.17 3.91 14.23
CA PHE A 18 0.45 2.52 14.53
C PHE A 18 1.85 2.12 14.03
N SER A 19 2.19 2.47 12.80
CA SER A 19 3.49 2.15 12.18
C SER A 19 4.66 2.80 12.94
N ALA A 20 4.53 4.08 13.29
CA ALA A 20 5.53 4.82 14.05
C ALA A 20 5.71 4.24 15.46
N ALA A 21 4.61 3.97 16.16
CA ALA A 21 4.63 3.33 17.48
C ALA A 21 5.27 1.94 17.41
N TRP A 22 4.87 1.10 16.45
CA TRP A 22 5.44 -0.23 16.25
C TRP A 22 6.95 -0.19 16.00
N LEU A 23 7.39 0.71 15.12
CA LEU A 23 8.81 0.89 14.80
C LEU A 23 9.61 1.46 15.98
N TYR A 24 8.99 2.29 16.83
CA TYR A 24 9.60 2.82 18.04
C TYR A 24 9.73 1.73 19.11
N LEU A 25 8.69 0.93 19.34
CA LEU A 25 8.74 -0.21 20.28
C LEU A 25 9.87 -1.20 19.92
N ARG A 26 10.10 -1.46 18.64
CA ARG A 26 11.25 -2.28 18.18
C ARG A 26 12.63 -1.66 18.44
N ARG A 27 12.68 -0.41 18.89
CA ARG A 27 13.87 0.40 19.20
C ARG A 27 13.73 1.07 20.56
N TRP A 28 12.97 0.44 21.45
CA TRP A 28 12.67 1.02 22.76
C TRP A 28 13.96 1.42 23.47
N GLY A 29 13.97 2.63 24.03
CA GLY A 29 15.15 3.23 24.67
C GLY A 29 16.05 4.05 23.74
N ALA A 30 15.87 3.99 22.41
CA ALA A 30 16.60 4.87 21.49
C ALA A 30 16.07 6.32 21.55
N PRO A 31 16.93 7.34 21.53
CA PRO A 31 16.51 8.74 21.44
C PRO A 31 15.67 9.01 20.19
N LEU A 32 14.59 9.77 20.31
CA LEU A 32 13.72 10.10 19.17
C LEU A 32 14.47 10.83 18.04
N SER A 33 15.44 11.67 18.39
CA SER A 33 16.32 12.37 17.45
C SER A 33 17.13 11.43 16.54
N GLU A 34 17.37 10.18 16.95
CA GLU A 34 18.12 9.21 16.13
C GLU A 34 17.21 8.35 15.25
N VAL A 35 15.95 8.16 15.65
CA VAL A 35 15.04 7.22 14.98
C VAL A 35 13.94 7.90 14.17
N TYR A 36 13.64 9.18 14.38
CA TYR A 36 12.46 9.85 13.80
C TYR A 36 12.38 9.76 12.27
N VAL A 37 13.52 9.87 11.56
CA VAL A 37 13.56 9.72 10.10
C VAL A 37 13.13 8.32 9.69
N LYS A 38 13.63 7.30 10.38
CA LYS A 38 13.29 5.90 10.08
C LYS A 38 11.83 5.59 10.39
N LEU A 39 11.32 6.11 11.50
CA LEU A 39 9.92 5.95 11.90
C LEU A 39 8.98 6.60 10.87
N SER A 40 9.25 7.85 10.52
CA SER A 40 8.41 8.62 9.60
C SER A 40 8.51 8.12 8.17
N PHE A 41 9.73 7.92 7.63
CA PHE A 41 9.94 7.43 6.27
C PHE A 41 9.30 6.06 6.03
N SER A 42 9.51 5.11 6.95
CA SER A 42 8.92 3.77 6.84
C SER A 42 7.42 3.80 7.12
N GLY A 43 6.97 4.64 8.06
CA GLY A 43 5.55 4.81 8.38
C GLY A 43 4.74 5.37 7.22
N VAL A 44 5.27 6.35 6.50
CA VAL A 44 4.64 6.92 5.28
C VAL A 44 4.52 5.85 4.20
N ALA A 45 5.58 5.10 3.93
CA ALA A 45 5.56 4.01 2.96
C ALA A 45 4.49 2.96 3.29
N VAL A 46 4.49 2.47 4.53
CA VAL A 46 3.53 1.45 5.00
C VAL A 46 2.10 1.96 4.93
N SER A 47 1.86 3.20 5.35
CA SER A 47 0.53 3.81 5.28
C SER A 47 0.04 3.95 3.85
N GLY A 48 0.90 4.41 2.94
CA GLY A 48 0.59 4.52 1.52
C GLY A 48 0.23 3.18 0.89
N THR A 49 1.09 2.17 1.06
CA THR A 49 0.84 0.82 0.53
C THR A 49 -0.40 0.17 1.14
N ALA A 50 -0.61 0.30 2.46
CA ALA A 50 -1.76 -0.28 3.14
C ALA A 50 -3.08 0.34 2.66
N LEU A 51 -3.14 1.67 2.47
CA LEU A 51 -4.32 2.34 1.93
C LEU A 51 -4.63 1.90 0.50
N ILE A 52 -3.61 1.80 -0.36
CA ILE A 52 -3.79 1.29 -1.72
C ILE A 52 -4.31 -0.16 -1.68
N ALA A 53 -3.70 -1.03 -0.87
CA ALA A 53 -4.13 -2.40 -0.71
C ALA A 53 -5.58 -2.50 -0.19
N MET A 54 -5.97 -1.65 0.76
CA MET A 54 -7.36 -1.52 1.22
C MET A 54 -8.33 -1.12 0.10
N ALA A 55 -7.93 -0.21 -0.80
CA ALA A 55 -8.75 0.17 -1.96
C ALA A 55 -9.02 -1.01 -2.92
N TYR A 56 -8.08 -1.95 -3.01
CA TYR A 56 -8.26 -3.20 -3.75
C TYR A 56 -9.04 -4.26 -2.95
N LEU A 57 -8.92 -4.27 -1.63
CA LEU A 57 -9.61 -5.20 -0.75
C LEU A 57 -11.13 -4.94 -0.69
N PHE A 58 -11.59 -3.68 -0.69
CA PHE A 58 -13.02 -3.36 -0.56
C PHE A 58 -13.91 -4.08 -1.58
N GLY A 59 -13.43 -4.25 -2.81
CA GLY A 59 -14.18 -4.99 -3.84
C GLY A 59 -14.38 -6.46 -3.46
N SER A 60 -13.34 -7.11 -2.94
CA SER A 60 -13.43 -8.50 -2.52
C SER A 60 -14.27 -8.66 -1.25
N MET A 61 -14.17 -7.72 -0.31
CA MET A 61 -14.99 -7.74 0.91
C MET A 61 -16.49 -7.55 0.60
N ALA A 62 -16.83 -6.67 -0.35
CA ALA A 62 -18.21 -6.49 -0.81
C ALA A 62 -18.79 -7.73 -1.51
N HIS A 63 -17.94 -8.54 -2.16
CA HIS A 63 -18.37 -9.81 -2.75
C HIS A 63 -18.77 -10.84 -1.68
N PHE A 64 -17.96 -11.00 -0.62
CA PHE A 64 -18.22 -11.99 0.43
C PHE A 64 -19.23 -11.53 1.49
N TRP A 65 -19.25 -10.23 1.78
CA TRP A 65 -20.05 -9.63 2.84
C TRP A 65 -20.74 -8.34 2.35
N PRO A 66 -21.70 -8.45 1.42
CA PRO A 66 -22.29 -7.29 0.74
C PRO A 66 -22.97 -6.31 1.71
N GLU A 67 -23.69 -6.80 2.72
CA GLU A 67 -24.43 -5.96 3.69
C GLU A 67 -23.52 -4.94 4.40
N THR A 68 -22.28 -5.33 4.68
CA THR A 68 -21.33 -4.50 5.44
C THR A 68 -20.44 -3.63 4.54
N TRP A 69 -20.15 -4.09 3.31
CA TRP A 69 -19.06 -3.54 2.49
C TRP A 69 -19.49 -2.91 1.18
N GLU A 70 -20.70 -3.17 0.69
CA GLU A 70 -21.19 -2.61 -0.58
C GLU A 70 -21.21 -1.07 -0.54
N ALA A 71 -21.72 -0.50 0.55
CA ALA A 71 -21.72 0.96 0.79
C ALA A 71 -20.31 1.55 0.90
N LYS A 72 -19.29 0.73 1.23
CA LYS A 72 -17.90 1.16 1.40
C LYS A 72 -17.12 1.18 0.08
N LYS A 73 -17.65 0.65 -1.02
CA LYS A 73 -16.97 0.66 -2.33
C LYS A 73 -16.65 2.06 -2.84
N GLY A 74 -17.45 3.06 -2.47
CA GLY A 74 -17.18 4.47 -2.80
C GLY A 74 -15.84 4.97 -2.23
N LEU A 75 -15.34 4.37 -1.14
CA LEU A 75 -14.08 4.76 -0.50
C LEU A 75 -12.84 4.36 -1.31
N ARG A 76 -12.96 3.45 -2.28
CA ARG A 76 -11.82 2.91 -3.06
C ARG A 76 -11.00 4.01 -3.71
N LYS A 77 -11.65 4.96 -4.37
CA LYS A 77 -10.98 6.09 -5.03
C LYS A 77 -10.15 6.92 -4.04
N TYR A 78 -10.73 7.23 -2.88
CA TYR A 78 -10.11 8.10 -1.88
C TYR A 78 -8.95 7.41 -1.17
N TYR A 79 -9.10 6.13 -0.83
CA TYR A 79 -8.02 5.33 -0.24
C TYR A 79 -6.87 5.14 -1.24
N GLY A 80 -7.18 4.83 -2.50
CA GLY A 80 -6.17 4.69 -3.57
C GLY A 80 -5.40 5.98 -3.83
N LEU A 81 -6.10 7.12 -3.97
CA LEU A 81 -5.48 8.41 -4.22
C LEU A 81 -4.69 8.94 -3.03
N PHE A 82 -5.23 8.85 -1.81
CA PHE A 82 -4.49 9.29 -0.62
C PHE A 82 -3.30 8.36 -0.33
N GLY A 83 -3.46 7.05 -0.53
CA GLY A 83 -2.35 6.10 -0.45
C GLY A 83 -1.26 6.42 -1.48
N PHE A 84 -1.63 6.72 -2.73
CA PHE A 84 -0.68 7.14 -3.76
C PHE A 84 0.03 8.45 -3.41
N TYR A 85 -0.67 9.44 -2.85
CA TYR A 85 -0.04 10.66 -2.34
C TYR A 85 1.07 10.37 -1.32
N LEU A 86 0.83 9.47 -0.36
CA LEU A 86 1.86 9.06 0.60
C LEU A 86 3.03 8.33 -0.07
N ILE A 87 2.77 7.54 -1.12
CA ILE A 87 3.83 6.91 -1.91
C ILE A 87 4.66 7.95 -2.66
N VAL A 88 4.06 9.00 -3.24
CA VAL A 88 4.80 10.13 -3.83
C VAL A 88 5.72 10.76 -2.79
N LEU A 89 5.22 11.05 -1.58
CA LEU A 89 6.06 11.59 -0.50
C LEU A 89 7.23 10.66 -0.15
N HIS A 90 6.97 9.36 -0.01
CA HIS A 90 8.01 8.36 0.26
C HIS A 90 9.06 8.30 -0.86
N SER A 91 8.62 8.26 -2.12
CA SER A 91 9.50 8.19 -3.29
C SER A 91 10.35 9.45 -3.44
N THR A 92 9.76 10.64 -3.28
CA THR A 92 10.50 11.91 -3.32
C THR A 92 11.50 12.01 -2.17
N TRP A 93 11.09 11.65 -0.94
CA TRP A 93 12.02 11.60 0.20
C TRP A 93 13.18 10.63 -0.10
N GLY A 94 12.87 9.41 -0.53
CA GLY A 94 13.87 8.39 -0.83
C GLY A 94 14.87 8.84 -1.90
N PHE A 95 14.39 9.48 -2.96
CA PHE A 95 15.23 10.02 -4.02
C PHE A 95 16.18 11.13 -3.53
N LEU A 96 15.69 12.05 -2.71
CA LEU A 96 16.48 13.17 -2.20
C LEU A 96 17.52 12.77 -1.14
N TYR A 97 17.21 11.77 -0.29
CA TYR A 97 18.05 11.41 0.85
C TYR A 97 18.90 10.15 0.66
N LEU A 98 18.47 9.22 -0.18
CA LEU A 98 19.11 7.92 -0.35
C LEU A 98 19.70 7.77 -1.76
N TYR A 99 20.03 8.88 -2.43
CA TYR A 99 20.50 8.92 -3.82
C TYR A 99 21.36 7.69 -4.12
N PRO A 100 20.84 6.72 -4.89
CA PRO A 100 21.51 5.45 -4.99
C PRO A 100 22.79 5.65 -5.79
N SER A 101 23.93 5.33 -5.18
CA SER A 101 25.19 5.15 -5.92
C SER A 101 25.11 3.97 -6.89
N PHE A 102 24.10 3.08 -6.74
CA PHE A 102 23.86 1.93 -7.61
C PHE A 102 22.37 1.66 -7.84
N VAL A 103 21.98 1.51 -9.11
CA VAL A 103 20.65 1.07 -9.53
C VAL A 103 20.56 -0.45 -9.38
N ASP A 104 19.85 -0.93 -8.36
CA ASP A 104 19.63 -2.36 -8.12
C ASP A 104 18.20 -2.80 -8.46
N LEU A 105 17.96 -4.12 -8.43
CA LEU A 105 16.65 -4.69 -8.79
C LEU A 105 15.51 -4.17 -7.90
N PRO A 106 15.63 -4.14 -6.54
CA PRO A 106 14.64 -3.47 -5.70
C PRO A 106 14.34 -2.05 -6.14
N PHE A 107 15.35 -1.22 -6.41
CA PHE A 107 15.15 0.16 -6.85
C PHE A 107 14.35 0.24 -8.15
N ILE A 108 14.69 -0.58 -9.15
CA ILE A 108 13.95 -0.66 -10.43
C ILE A 108 12.48 -1.06 -10.19
N LEU A 109 12.23 -2.07 -9.35
CA LEU A 109 10.87 -2.51 -9.02
C LEU A 109 10.06 -1.40 -8.34
N GLY A 110 10.70 -0.62 -7.47
CA GLY A 110 10.08 0.54 -6.82
C GLY A 110 9.66 1.61 -7.83
N ILE A 111 10.54 1.93 -8.79
CA ILE A 111 10.24 2.88 -9.88
C ILE A 111 9.09 2.35 -10.74
N LEU A 112 9.14 1.10 -11.18
CA LEU A 112 8.09 0.52 -12.02
C LEU A 112 6.73 0.52 -11.30
N ALA A 113 6.70 0.15 -10.02
CA ALA A 113 5.48 0.22 -9.21
C ALA A 113 4.95 1.66 -9.13
N PHE A 114 5.83 2.63 -8.88
CA PHE A 114 5.47 4.05 -8.82
C PHE A 114 4.88 4.56 -10.13
N LEU A 115 5.49 4.23 -11.28
CA LEU A 115 5.01 4.61 -12.61
C LEU A 115 3.63 4.03 -12.89
N VAL A 116 3.42 2.73 -12.63
CA VAL A 116 2.11 2.10 -12.85
C VAL A 116 1.06 2.70 -11.90
N PHE A 117 1.38 2.94 -10.63
CA PHE A 117 0.46 3.63 -9.72
C PHE A 117 0.13 5.05 -10.17
N SER A 118 1.08 5.76 -10.78
CA SER A 118 0.86 7.11 -11.31
C SER A 118 -0.16 7.09 -12.45
N VAL A 119 -0.07 6.11 -13.35
CA VAL A 119 -1.07 5.90 -14.43
C VAL A 119 -2.46 5.63 -13.84
N VAL A 120 -2.55 4.76 -12.84
CA VAL A 120 -3.82 4.43 -12.16
C VAL A 120 -4.40 5.65 -11.44
N ALA A 121 -3.58 6.42 -10.74
CA ALA A 121 -3.99 7.63 -10.04
C ALA A 121 -4.49 8.70 -11.02
N PHE A 122 -3.77 8.92 -12.11
CA PHE A 122 -4.17 9.87 -13.16
C PHE A 122 -5.50 9.46 -13.82
N ALA A 123 -5.67 8.17 -14.15
CA ALA A 123 -6.93 7.63 -14.67
C ALA A 123 -8.10 7.66 -13.65
N SER A 124 -7.84 7.99 -12.39
CA SER A 124 -8.86 8.13 -11.34
C SER A 124 -9.36 9.58 -11.18
N LEU A 125 -8.74 10.54 -11.87
CA LEU A 125 -9.23 11.92 -11.96
C LEU A 125 -10.53 11.95 -12.78
N SER A 126 -11.55 12.66 -12.29
CA SER A 126 -12.89 12.61 -12.90
C SER A 126 -12.88 13.02 -14.37
N PHE A 127 -12.16 14.10 -14.71
CA PHE A 127 -12.04 14.58 -16.10
C PHE A 127 -11.32 13.60 -17.03
N VAL A 128 -10.45 12.73 -16.50
CA VAL A 128 -9.78 11.68 -17.28
C VAL A 128 -10.71 10.49 -17.44
N ALA A 129 -11.29 10.02 -16.33
CA ALA A 129 -12.20 8.88 -16.30
C ALA A 129 -13.42 9.06 -17.21
N GLU A 130 -14.00 10.27 -17.24
CA GLU A 130 -15.16 10.63 -18.08
C GLU A 130 -14.84 10.61 -19.59
N ARG A 131 -13.56 10.69 -19.96
CA ARG A 131 -13.09 10.66 -21.36
C ARG A 131 -12.61 9.29 -21.82
N MET A 132 -12.62 8.29 -20.94
CA MET A 132 -12.17 6.94 -21.24
C MET A 132 -13.35 6.02 -21.49
N ALA A 133 -13.22 5.11 -22.45
CA ALA A 133 -14.15 3.99 -22.54
C ALA A 133 -14.09 3.15 -21.25
N THR A 134 -15.25 2.72 -20.74
CA THR A 134 -15.36 1.97 -19.48
C THR A 134 -14.45 0.73 -19.44
N SER A 135 -14.32 0.02 -20.55
CA SER A 135 -13.43 -1.16 -20.67
C SER A 135 -11.96 -0.80 -20.46
N VAL A 136 -11.49 0.30 -21.07
CA VAL A 136 -10.12 0.81 -20.94
C VAL A 136 -9.87 1.32 -19.53
N TRP A 137 -10.82 2.08 -18.97
CA TRP A 137 -10.73 2.55 -17.58
C TRP A 137 -10.61 1.38 -16.60
N LEU A 138 -11.48 0.36 -16.72
CA LEU A 138 -11.41 -0.85 -15.89
C LEU A 138 -10.09 -1.60 -16.06
N PHE A 139 -9.56 -1.69 -17.28
CA PHE A 139 -8.25 -2.29 -17.54
C PHE A 139 -7.15 -1.52 -16.79
N VAL A 140 -7.10 -0.19 -16.91
CA VAL A 140 -6.11 0.64 -16.20
C VAL A 140 -6.25 0.47 -14.69
N GLN A 141 -7.47 0.49 -14.14
CA GLN A 141 -7.69 0.27 -12.70
C GLN A 141 -7.18 -1.10 -12.22
N ARG A 142 -7.23 -2.14 -13.07
CA ARG A 142 -6.68 -3.47 -12.77
C ARG A 142 -5.16 -3.51 -12.79
N LEU A 143 -4.48 -2.62 -13.53
CA LEU A 143 -3.02 -2.53 -13.51
C LEU A 143 -2.48 -2.19 -12.12
N GLY A 144 -3.26 -1.57 -11.23
CA GLY A 144 -2.76 -1.35 -9.87
C GLY A 144 -2.63 -2.62 -9.03
N TYR A 145 -3.20 -3.77 -9.41
CA TYR A 145 -2.81 -5.06 -8.83
C TYR A 145 -1.37 -5.43 -9.20
N LEU A 146 -0.97 -5.17 -10.45
CA LEU A 146 0.42 -5.35 -10.89
C LEU A 146 1.34 -4.38 -10.14
N ALA A 147 0.97 -3.11 -10.01
CA ALA A 147 1.73 -2.14 -9.24
C ALA A 147 1.89 -2.55 -7.76
N LEU A 148 0.82 -3.05 -7.13
CA LEU A 148 0.85 -3.55 -5.77
C LEU A 148 1.75 -4.78 -5.62
N LEU A 149 1.75 -5.68 -6.61
CA LEU A 149 2.65 -6.83 -6.66
C LEU A 149 4.12 -6.36 -6.77
N LEU A 150 4.41 -5.46 -7.71
CA LEU A 150 5.75 -4.88 -7.89
C LEU A 150 6.25 -4.20 -6.61
N ALA A 151 5.40 -3.39 -5.96
CA ALA A 151 5.72 -2.75 -4.68
C ALA A 151 5.98 -3.78 -3.56
N THR A 152 5.21 -4.87 -3.54
CA THR A 152 5.39 -5.95 -2.57
C THR A 152 6.71 -6.67 -2.76
N VAL A 153 7.06 -7.02 -4.00
CA VAL A 153 8.35 -7.64 -4.32
C VAL A 153 9.51 -6.69 -4.01
N HIS A 154 9.37 -5.39 -4.34
CA HIS A 154 10.35 -4.35 -4.02
C HIS A 154 10.77 -4.41 -2.55
N PHE A 155 9.83 -4.30 -1.59
CA PHE A 155 10.21 -4.29 -0.19
C PHE A 155 10.50 -5.69 0.37
N ALA A 156 9.96 -6.76 -0.25
CA ALA A 156 10.29 -8.12 0.13
C ALA A 156 11.76 -8.43 -0.12
N LEU A 157 12.28 -8.09 -1.30
CA LEU A 157 13.70 -8.27 -1.62
C LEU A 157 14.61 -7.48 -0.66
N LEU A 158 14.18 -6.30 -0.21
CA LEU A 158 14.94 -5.50 0.75
C LEU A 158 14.93 -6.06 2.18
N LYS A 159 13.92 -6.86 2.56
CA LYS A 159 13.63 -7.17 3.98
C LYS A 159 13.54 -8.65 4.32
N TRP A 160 13.50 -9.55 3.34
CA TRP A 160 13.24 -10.98 3.56
C TRP A 160 14.21 -11.63 4.57
N ARG A 161 15.50 -11.28 4.53
CA ARG A 161 16.48 -11.81 5.51
C ARG A 161 16.10 -11.46 6.94
N GLY A 162 15.62 -10.25 7.18
CA GLY A 162 15.16 -9.81 8.50
C GLY A 162 13.82 -10.43 8.92
N TRP A 163 13.01 -10.90 7.96
CA TRP A 163 11.78 -11.62 8.26
C TRP A 163 12.07 -13.03 8.76
N LEU A 164 13.08 -13.70 8.21
CA LEU A 164 13.43 -15.08 8.59
C LEU A 164 14.33 -15.16 9.83
N ALA A 165 14.94 -14.05 10.24
CA ALA A 165 15.78 -13.98 11.44
C ALA A 165 14.93 -13.81 12.71
N PHE A 166 14.06 -14.78 13.01
CA PHE A 166 13.14 -14.75 14.16
C PHE A 166 13.86 -14.53 15.49
N SER A 167 15.02 -15.16 15.67
CA SER A 167 15.85 -15.03 16.88
C SER A 167 16.41 -13.62 17.07
N SER A 168 16.47 -12.80 16.01
CA SER A 168 16.98 -11.43 16.06
C SER A 168 15.87 -10.37 16.14
N TRP A 169 14.63 -10.77 16.43
CA TRP A 169 13.52 -9.82 16.56
C TRP A 169 13.56 -9.13 17.94
N PRO A 170 13.75 -7.79 17.99
CA PRO A 170 13.74 -7.07 19.27
C PRO A 170 12.39 -7.24 19.95
N TYR A 171 12.40 -7.63 21.23
CA TYR A 171 11.20 -7.84 22.04
C TYR A 171 10.17 -8.80 21.39
N PHE A 172 10.64 -9.77 20.59
CA PHE A 172 9.79 -10.69 19.82
C PHE A 172 8.85 -10.02 18.81
N LEU A 173 9.08 -8.75 18.49
CA LEU A 173 8.24 -7.99 17.56
C LEU A 173 8.69 -8.17 16.11
N PRO A 174 7.83 -8.71 15.22
CA PRO A 174 8.17 -8.85 13.81
C PRO A 174 8.47 -7.51 13.14
N PRO A 175 9.28 -7.50 12.06
CA PRO A 175 9.44 -6.33 11.22
C PRO A 175 8.10 -5.81 10.70
N LEU A 176 7.87 -4.50 10.77
CA LEU A 176 6.63 -3.89 10.26
C LEU A 176 6.36 -4.23 8.79
N SER A 177 7.42 -4.35 7.98
CA SER A 177 7.30 -4.77 6.58
C SER A 177 6.77 -6.20 6.41
N LEU A 178 6.97 -7.09 7.39
CA LEU A 178 6.37 -8.42 7.38
C LEU A 178 4.86 -8.35 7.63
N LEU A 179 4.41 -7.50 8.56
CA LEU A 179 2.98 -7.28 8.80
C LEU A 179 2.29 -6.74 7.55
N LEU A 180 2.93 -5.77 6.88
CA LEU A 180 2.44 -5.24 5.60
C LEU A 180 2.42 -6.33 4.52
N PHE A 181 3.47 -7.15 4.41
CA PHE A 181 3.52 -8.27 3.47
C PHE A 181 2.33 -9.21 3.66
N ILE A 182 2.10 -9.68 4.88
CA ILE A 182 0.98 -10.56 5.23
C ILE A 182 -0.35 -9.92 4.82
N PHE A 183 -0.54 -8.64 5.13
CA PHE A 183 -1.75 -7.91 4.76
C PHE A 183 -1.95 -7.85 3.24
N VAL A 184 -0.93 -7.50 2.47
CA VAL A 184 -1.03 -7.44 1.00
C VAL A 184 -1.25 -8.82 0.39
N THR A 185 -0.58 -9.85 0.91
CA THR A 185 -0.81 -11.26 0.53
C THR A 185 -2.27 -11.65 0.78
N PHE A 186 -2.84 -11.28 1.93
CA PHE A 186 -4.26 -11.47 2.21
C PHE A 186 -5.15 -10.78 1.17
N VAL A 187 -4.84 -9.54 0.76
CA VAL A 187 -5.60 -8.86 -0.31
C VAL A 187 -5.57 -9.65 -1.63
N PHE A 188 -4.41 -10.19 -2.02
CA PHE A 188 -4.29 -11.03 -3.22
C PHE A 188 -5.07 -12.33 -3.10
N ILE A 189 -5.00 -13.02 -1.96
CA ILE A 189 -5.77 -14.25 -1.69
C ILE A 189 -7.26 -13.95 -1.83
N MET A 190 -7.76 -12.90 -1.17
CA MET A 190 -9.16 -12.50 -1.26
C MET A 190 -9.57 -12.23 -2.71
N ARG A 191 -8.72 -11.56 -3.49
CA ARG A 191 -8.98 -11.32 -4.91
C ARG A 191 -9.07 -12.62 -5.72
N ILE A 192 -8.14 -13.55 -5.53
CA ILE A 192 -8.15 -14.85 -6.22
C ILE A 192 -9.43 -15.63 -5.87
N LEU A 193 -9.81 -15.68 -4.59
CA LEU A 193 -11.03 -16.38 -4.15
C LEU A 193 -12.29 -15.80 -4.81
N THR A 194 -12.40 -14.47 -4.94
CA THR A 194 -13.54 -13.85 -5.64
C THR A 194 -13.59 -14.22 -7.12
N TRP A 195 -12.43 -14.30 -7.77
CA TRP A 195 -12.35 -14.66 -9.19
C TRP A 195 -12.79 -16.11 -9.42
N ILE A 196 -12.32 -17.05 -8.58
CA ILE A 196 -12.70 -18.46 -8.63
C ILE A 196 -14.20 -18.66 -8.39
N GLN A 197 -14.82 -17.91 -7.48
CA GLN A 197 -16.26 -18.01 -7.23
C GLN A 197 -17.08 -17.38 -8.35
N GLY A 198 -16.61 -16.28 -8.93
CA GLY A 198 -17.27 -15.63 -10.07
C GLY A 198 -17.30 -16.53 -11.30
N SER A 199 -16.22 -17.25 -11.60
CA SER A 199 -16.15 -18.16 -12.74
C SER A 199 -17.00 -19.42 -12.58
N LYS A 200 -17.42 -19.78 -11.36
CA LYS A 200 -18.35 -20.88 -11.12
C LYS A 200 -19.82 -20.51 -11.33
N LYS A 201 -20.14 -19.22 -11.42
CA LYS A 201 -21.51 -18.71 -11.58
C LYS A 201 -21.82 -18.26 -13.03
N SER A 202 -20.83 -18.29 -13.93
CA SER A 202 -20.95 -18.02 -15.36
C SER A 202 -20.98 -19.30 -16.16
#